data_AF-A0A5C6S1G4-F1
#
_entry.id   AF-A0A5C6S1G4-F1
#
_cell.length_a   1.000
_cell.length_b   1.000
_cell.length_c   1.000
_cell.angle_alpha   90.00
_cell.angle_beta   90.00
_cell.angle_gamma   90.00
#
_symmetry.space_group_name_H-M   'P 1'
#
loop_
_entity.id
_entity.type
_entity.pdbx_description
1 polymer ?
#
loop_
_entity_poly.entity_id
_entity_poly.type
_entity_poly.pdbx_seq_one_letter_code
_entity_poly.pdbx_strand_id
1 'polypeptide(L)'
;MLLRLAAPLAALALLGACTEEELAGATSVPPPSDACGAAGLQVLVGKPLGAIDVKSLPSAPRQIGPDMAVTADYQPDRLNVEYNGSNIITKVACY
;
A
#
# COMPACT_ATOMS: atom_id res chain seq x y z
N MET A 1 -17.27 -61.21 -9.87
CA MET A 1 -17.83 -59.87 -9.62
C MET A 1 -17.51 -59.56 -8.17
N LEU A 2 -16.40 -58.90 -7.87
CA LEU A 2 -16.40 -57.51 -7.44
C LEU A 2 -14.95 -57.01 -7.50
N LEU A 3 -14.51 -56.58 -8.68
CA LEU A 3 -13.26 -55.86 -8.87
C LEU A 3 -13.65 -54.39 -9.07
N ARG A 4 -12.90 -53.49 -8.39
CA ARG A 4 -12.83 -52.04 -8.61
C ARG A 4 -13.96 -51.21 -8.00
N LEU A 5 -13.73 -50.67 -6.80
CA LEU A 5 -14.27 -49.37 -6.38
C LEU A 5 -13.64 -48.79 -5.09
N ALA A 6 -12.49 -49.29 -4.65
CA ALA A 6 -11.83 -48.80 -3.42
C ALA A 6 -10.74 -47.74 -3.66
N ALA A 7 -10.70 -47.11 -4.83
CA ALA A 7 -9.56 -46.28 -5.24
C ALA A 7 -9.73 -44.74 -5.17
N PRO A 8 -10.92 -44.09 -5.13
CA PRO A 8 -10.93 -42.63 -5.24
C PRO A 8 -10.96 -41.90 -3.89
N LEU A 9 -11.21 -42.57 -2.76
CA LEU A 9 -11.46 -41.88 -1.49
C LEU A 9 -10.19 -41.45 -0.73
N ALA A 10 -9.03 -42.05 -1.02
CA ALA A 10 -7.79 -41.71 -0.32
C ALA A 10 -7.12 -40.43 -0.85
N ALA A 11 -7.50 -39.94 -2.03
CA ALA A 11 -6.85 -38.79 -2.66
C ALA A 11 -7.38 -37.42 -2.17
N LEU A 12 -8.57 -37.36 -1.56
CA LEU A 12 -9.18 -36.10 -1.12
C LEU A 12 -8.70 -35.60 0.26
N ALA A 13 -7.99 -36.43 1.04
CA ALA A 13 -7.55 -36.07 2.39
C ALA A 13 -6.25 -35.23 2.42
N LEU A 14 -5.63 -34.96 1.27
CA LEU A 14 -4.32 -34.30 1.16
C LEU A 14 -4.39 -32.77 0.92
N LEU A 15 -5.59 -32.17 0.85
CA LEU A 15 -5.75 -30.73 0.54
C LEU A 15 -5.81 -29.80 1.77
N GLY A 16 -5.52 -30.30 2.98
CA GLY A 16 -5.64 -29.53 4.24
C GLY A 16 -4.38 -28.77 4.70
N ALA A 17 -3.35 -28.59 3.85
CA ALA A 17 -2.04 -28.08 4.29
C ALA A 17 -1.85 -26.55 4.22
N CYS A 18 -2.94 -25.76 4.21
CA CYS A 18 -2.81 -24.31 4.43
C CYS A 18 -2.64 -24.04 5.93
N THR A 19 -1.40 -23.98 6.40
CA THR A 19 -1.08 -23.35 7.69
C THR A 19 -0.86 -21.86 7.44
N GLU A 20 -1.56 -21.01 8.17
CA GLU A 20 -1.24 -19.58 8.23
C GLU A 20 0.16 -19.46 8.86
N GLU A 21 1.12 -18.98 8.09
CA GLU A 21 2.45 -18.66 8.60
C GLU A 21 2.29 -17.49 9.57
N GLU A 22 2.23 -17.79 10.87
CA GLU A 22 2.31 -16.75 11.90
C GLU A 22 3.68 -16.10 11.74
N LEU A 23 3.66 -14.87 11.19
CA LEU A 23 4.82 -14.03 10.96
C LEU A 23 5.42 -13.63 12.31
N ALA A 24 6.10 -14.57 12.95
CA ALA A 24 6.84 -14.39 14.19
C ALA A 24 8.05 -13.49 13.89
N GLY A 25 7.84 -12.19 14.03
CA GLY A 25 8.87 -11.19 13.87
C GLY A 25 8.60 -10.22 12.74
N ALA A 26 7.47 -9.50 12.79
CA ALA A 26 7.44 -8.17 12.21
C ALA A 26 8.51 -7.35 12.94
N THR A 27 9.71 -7.27 12.35
CA THR A 27 10.70 -6.28 12.75
C THR A 27 9.97 -4.95 12.64
N SER A 28 9.79 -4.25 13.76
CA SER A 28 9.16 -2.94 13.75
C SER A 28 10.05 -2.04 12.89
N VAL A 29 9.70 -1.89 11.62
CA VAL A 29 10.30 -0.87 10.76
C VAL A 29 10.07 0.44 11.50
N PRO A 30 11.13 1.17 11.90
CA PRO A 30 10.93 2.46 12.53
C PRO A 30 10.03 3.29 11.62
N PRO A 31 9.01 3.97 12.16
CA PRO A 31 8.10 4.74 11.34
C PRO A 31 8.92 5.69 10.46
N PRO A 32 8.59 5.81 9.16
CA PRO A 32 9.30 6.71 8.27
C PRO A 32 9.34 8.11 8.91
N SER A 33 10.46 8.81 8.77
CA SER A 33 10.60 10.17 9.28
C SER A 33 9.51 11.05 8.67
N ASP A 34 8.68 11.67 9.51
CA ASP A 34 7.64 12.61 9.06
C ASP A 34 8.22 14.01 8.82
N ALA A 35 9.41 14.10 8.24
CA ALA A 35 10.14 15.36 8.08
C ALA A 35 9.38 16.36 7.18
N CYS A 36 8.53 15.84 6.28
CA CYS A 36 7.67 16.62 5.41
C CYS A 36 6.24 16.88 5.97
N GLY A 37 5.89 16.36 7.15
CA GLY A 37 4.57 16.56 7.78
C GLY A 37 3.40 15.77 7.16
N ALA A 38 3.66 14.68 6.45
CA ALA A 38 2.66 13.83 5.82
C ALA A 38 1.70 13.17 6.82
N ALA A 39 2.11 12.92 8.07
CA ALA A 39 1.25 12.30 9.08
C ALA A 39 0.01 13.15 9.38
N GLY A 40 0.17 14.48 9.42
CA GLY A 40 -0.95 15.42 9.63
C GLY A 40 -1.90 15.55 8.44
N LEU A 41 -1.52 15.01 7.28
CA LEU A 41 -2.23 15.19 6.00
C LEU A 41 -2.96 13.93 5.54
N GLN A 42 -2.95 12.85 6.34
CA GLN A 42 -3.61 11.59 5.98
C GLN A 42 -5.13 11.72 5.75
N VAL A 43 -5.76 12.76 6.31
CA VAL A 43 -7.18 13.10 6.07
C VAL A 43 -7.51 13.40 4.60
N LEU A 44 -6.50 13.69 3.79
CA LEU A 44 -6.63 13.94 2.35
C LEU A 44 -6.79 12.65 1.54
N VAL A 45 -6.40 11.49 2.07
CA VAL A 45 -6.56 10.21 1.36
C VAL A 45 -8.05 9.94 1.12
N GLY A 46 -8.41 9.62 -0.12
CA GLY A 46 -9.79 9.47 -0.57
C GLY A 46 -10.50 10.78 -0.94
N LYS A 47 -9.85 11.94 -0.80
CA LYS A 47 -10.37 13.24 -1.28
C LYS A 47 -9.93 13.53 -2.72
N PRO A 48 -10.66 14.41 -3.44
CA PRO A 48 -10.18 14.93 -4.72
C PRO A 48 -8.85 15.68 -4.55
N LEU A 49 -7.97 15.60 -5.55
CA LEU A 49 -6.68 16.31 -5.57
C LEU A 49 -6.83 17.82 -5.33
N GLY A 50 -7.95 18.41 -5.79
CA GLY A 50 -8.27 19.82 -5.58
C GLY A 50 -8.66 20.21 -4.14
N ALA A 51 -8.79 19.24 -3.22
CA ALA A 51 -9.06 19.51 -1.80
C ALA A 51 -7.81 20.01 -1.04
N ILE A 52 -6.64 19.94 -1.67
CA ILE A 52 -5.38 20.38 -1.07
C ILE A 52 -5.28 21.90 -1.14
N ASP A 53 -5.22 22.54 0.02
CA ASP A 53 -4.82 23.95 0.10
C ASP A 53 -3.28 24.06 0.09
N VAL A 54 -2.70 24.12 -1.10
CA VAL A 54 -1.24 24.20 -1.29
C VAL A 54 -0.60 25.42 -0.61
N LYS A 55 -1.36 26.49 -0.33
CA LYS A 55 -0.85 27.69 0.36
C LYS A 55 -0.69 27.48 1.86
N SER A 56 -1.41 26.50 2.41
CA SER A 56 -1.32 26.12 3.83
C SER A 56 -0.14 25.19 4.12
N LEU A 57 0.51 24.65 3.08
CA LEU A 57 1.60 23.70 3.22
C LEU A 57 2.96 24.43 3.36
N PRO A 58 3.91 23.90 4.16
CA PRO A 58 5.25 24.47 4.30
C PRO A 58 6.04 24.51 2.99
N SER A 59 5.74 23.58 2.07
CA SER A 59 6.33 23.48 0.74
C SER A 59 5.29 22.92 -0.24
N ALA A 60 5.47 23.21 -1.53
CA ALA A 60 4.60 22.65 -2.56
C ALA A 60 4.80 21.13 -2.67
N PRO A 61 3.74 20.32 -2.62
CA PRO A 61 3.87 18.88 -2.73
C PRO A 61 4.19 18.47 -4.17
N ARG A 62 4.95 17.38 -4.32
CA ARG A 62 5.08 16.66 -5.58
C ARG A 62 3.80 15.85 -5.82
N GLN A 63 3.00 16.26 -6.79
CA GLN A 63 1.79 15.54 -7.19
C GLN A 63 2.16 14.46 -8.21
N ILE A 64 1.73 13.22 -8.00
CA ILE A 64 2.07 12.05 -8.83
C ILE A 64 0.78 11.35 -9.28
N GLY A 65 0.58 11.25 -10.59
CA GLY A 65 -0.57 10.64 -11.23
C GLY A 65 -0.22 9.29 -11.88
N PRO A 66 -1.23 8.55 -12.37
CA PRO A 66 -1.08 7.15 -12.80
C PRO A 66 -0.09 6.94 -13.96
N ASP A 67 0.07 7.93 -14.85
CA ASP A 67 0.87 7.80 -16.06
C ASP A 67 2.22 8.52 -15.98
N MET A 68 2.63 8.95 -14.78
CA MET A 68 3.88 9.67 -14.58
C MET A 68 5.00 8.74 -14.15
N ALA A 69 6.00 8.59 -15.03
CA ALA A 69 7.27 7.98 -14.67
C ALA A 69 8.04 8.93 -13.74
N VAL A 70 8.40 8.44 -12.56
CA VAL A 70 9.18 9.19 -11.57
C VAL A 70 10.36 8.35 -11.08
N THR A 71 11.45 9.01 -10.72
CA THR A 71 12.57 8.36 -10.04
C THR A 71 12.22 8.09 -8.58
N ALA A 72 12.77 7.00 -8.04
CA ALA A 72 12.58 6.55 -6.65
C ALA A 72 13.73 7.03 -5.73
N ASP A 73 14.29 8.22 -5.99
CA ASP A 73 15.26 8.86 -5.11
C ASP A 73 14.59 9.26 -3.80
N TYR A 74 15.17 8.90 -2.65
CA TYR A 74 14.61 9.25 -1.34
C TYR A 74 15.02 10.67 -0.90
N GLN A 75 14.03 11.52 -0.62
CA GLN A 75 14.16 12.85 -0.05
C GLN A 75 13.18 13.01 1.13
N PRO A 76 13.64 12.94 2.39
CA PRO A 76 12.75 12.89 3.56
C PRO A 76 11.91 14.17 3.75
N ASP A 77 12.41 15.32 3.30
CA ASP A 77 11.71 16.61 3.43
C ASP A 77 10.68 16.85 2.30
N ARG A 78 10.58 15.92 1.34
CA ARG A 78 9.69 16.06 0.17
C ARG A 78 8.35 15.41 0.43
N LEU A 79 7.31 16.24 0.43
CA LEU A 79 5.92 15.78 0.48
C LEU A 79 5.49 15.29 -0.90
N ASN A 80 5.10 14.01 -0.99
CA ASN A 80 4.49 13.45 -2.20
C ASN A 80 2.99 13.21 -1.96
N VAL A 81 2.21 13.52 -2.98
CA VAL A 81 0.77 13.25 -3.05
C VAL A 81 0.53 12.43 -4.31
N GLU A 82 0.16 11.17 -4.15
CA GLU A 82 -0.20 10.31 -5.27
C GLU A 82 -1.73 10.32 -5.45
N TYR A 83 -2.19 10.31 -6.70
CA TYR A 83 -3.60 10.28 -7.05
C TYR A 83 -3.88 9.31 -8.21
N ASN A 84 -5.08 8.77 -8.27
CA ASN A 84 -5.51 7.84 -9.31
C ASN A 84 -6.13 8.54 -10.53
N GLY A 85 -6.53 7.76 -11.55
CA GLY A 85 -7.15 8.29 -12.77
C GLY A 85 -8.47 9.03 -12.59
N SER A 86 -9.10 8.93 -11.41
CA SER A 86 -10.30 9.69 -11.04
C SER A 86 -9.97 10.97 -10.26
N ASN A 87 -8.69 11.38 -10.21
CA ASN A 87 -8.18 12.49 -9.40
C ASN A 87 -8.43 12.34 -7.88
N ILE A 88 -8.52 11.10 -7.39
CA ILE A 88 -8.64 10.82 -5.96
C ILE A 88 -7.27 10.53 -5.37
N ILE A 89 -6.92 11.21 -4.28
CA ILE A 89 -5.66 11.02 -3.56
C ILE A 89 -5.62 9.61 -2.97
N THR A 90 -4.58 8.86 -3.29
CA THR A 90 -4.37 7.48 -2.83
C THR A 90 -3.25 7.36 -1.81
N LYS A 91 -2.32 8.32 -1.76
CA LYS A 91 -1.19 8.30 -0.83
C LYS A 91 -0.66 9.69 -0.54
N VAL A 92 -0.29 9.91 0.71
CA VAL A 92 0.44 11.10 1.18
C VAL A 92 1.61 10.62 2.02
N ALA A 93 2.85 10.90 1.60
CA ALA A 93 4.03 10.35 2.27
C ALA A 93 5.30 11.20 2.01
N CYS A 94 6.27 11.06 2.91
CA CYS A 94 7.60 11.63 2.78
C CYS A 94 8.53 10.64 2.08
N TYR A 95 9.03 11.00 0.90
CA TYR A 95 10.07 10.26 0.17
C TYR A 95 10.64 11.02 -1.02
#